data_AF-A0A9P5NL05-F1
#
_entry.id   AF-A0A9P5NL05-F1
#
_cell.length_a   1.000
_cell.length_b   1.000
_cell.length_c   1.000
_cell.angle_alpha   90.00
_cell.angle_beta   90.00
_cell.angle_gamma   90.00
#
_symmetry.space_group_name_H-M   'P 1'
#
loop_
_entity.id
_entity.type
_entity.pdbx_description
1 polymer ?
#
loop_
_entity_poly.entity_id
_entity_poly.type
_entity_poly.pdbx_seq_one_letter_code
_entity_poly.pdbx_strand_id
1 'polypeptide(L)'
;MKRLSTLPVLPKQDERKSEITSAANDNNDHRAFEFYQSLFESYPLLLSQTRSMDLSSHFHDMSSQSLSHMYPFMRPSLSSDSPHVYTEPSSSYSSSTSSAGIALPNLQPLKVAALAKVLNPTQRLCQYEVPGGGTCRDDGCRDVHLNRLEGEMGAAEPSDEDTADYLFNILPQRWLQQRHVTSSFRIFSSLQQVRQQNLNNPLRLEERVTQVLDSFGPPPT
;
A
#
# COMPACT_ATOMS: atom_id res chain seq x y z
N MET A 1 -24.88 34.24 -42.15
CA MET A 1 -25.41 32.91 -42.52
C MET A 1 -25.05 31.93 -41.42
N LYS A 2 -26.01 31.60 -40.55
CA LYS A 2 -25.82 30.72 -39.38
C LYS A 2 -25.98 29.27 -39.83
N ARG A 3 -24.95 28.43 -39.67
CA ARG A 3 -25.04 26.98 -39.87
C ARG A 3 -25.56 26.36 -38.58
N LEU A 4 -26.73 25.74 -38.64
CA LEU A 4 -27.31 24.92 -37.58
C LEU A 4 -26.62 23.55 -37.62
N SER A 5 -25.92 23.21 -36.54
CA SER A 5 -25.28 21.92 -36.36
C SER A 5 -26.30 20.93 -35.79
N THR A 6 -26.63 19.91 -36.57
CA THR A 6 -27.52 18.80 -36.17
C THR A 6 -26.79 17.87 -35.20
N LEU A 7 -27.35 17.68 -34.00
CA LEU A 7 -26.83 16.74 -33.00
C LEU A 7 -27.19 15.29 -33.36
N PRO A 8 -26.31 14.31 -33.11
CA PRO A 8 -26.60 12.90 -33.35
C PRO A 8 -27.55 12.34 -32.29
N VAL A 9 -28.57 11.61 -32.75
CA VAL A 9 -29.54 10.90 -31.92
C VAL A 9 -28.87 9.65 -31.32
N LEU A 10 -28.79 9.62 -29.99
CA LEU A 10 -28.31 8.46 -29.21
C LEU A 10 -29.37 7.33 -29.27
N PRO A 11 -28.98 6.09 -29.63
CA PRO A 11 -29.90 4.96 -29.60
C PRO A 11 -30.31 4.59 -28.17
N LYS A 12 -31.60 4.25 -28.01
CA LYS A 12 -32.24 3.88 -26.75
C LYS A 12 -31.63 2.59 -26.17
N GLN A 13 -31.49 2.56 -24.85
CA GLN A 13 -30.70 1.61 -24.08
C GLN A 13 -31.43 0.28 -23.78
N ASP A 14 -32.59 0.03 -24.39
CA ASP A 14 -33.51 -1.05 -23.99
C ASP A 14 -33.34 -2.37 -24.77
N GLU A 15 -32.51 -2.44 -25.82
CA GLU A 15 -32.31 -3.67 -26.61
C GLU A 15 -31.11 -4.51 -26.17
N ARG A 16 -30.32 -4.09 -25.17
CA ARG A 16 -29.08 -4.78 -24.76
C ARG A 16 -29.27 -5.91 -23.73
N LYS A 17 -30.49 -6.39 -23.53
CA LYS A 17 -30.83 -7.38 -22.48
C LYS A 17 -31.29 -8.75 -22.97
N SER A 18 -31.42 -8.98 -24.28
CA SER A 18 -31.91 -10.25 -24.84
C SER A 18 -30.84 -11.16 -25.45
N GLU A 19 -29.58 -10.74 -25.52
CA GLU A 19 -28.52 -11.50 -26.23
C GLU A 19 -27.57 -12.31 -25.33
N ILE A 20 -27.72 -12.26 -23.99
CA ILE A 20 -26.80 -12.94 -23.06
C ILE A 20 -27.29 -14.34 -22.65
N THR A 21 -28.54 -14.71 -22.95
CA THR A 21 -29.13 -15.99 -22.49
C THR A 21 -28.97 -17.19 -23.45
N SER A 22 -28.27 -17.04 -24.57
CA SER A 22 -28.21 -18.09 -25.60
C SER A 22 -26.90 -18.89 -25.67
N ALA A 23 -25.94 -18.64 -24.77
CA ALA A 23 -24.63 -19.31 -24.78
C ALA A 23 -24.43 -20.34 -23.65
N ALA A 24 -25.49 -20.77 -22.97
CA ALA A 24 -25.40 -21.65 -21.79
C ALA A 24 -25.74 -23.12 -22.05
N ASN A 25 -25.70 -23.59 -23.30
CA ASN A 25 -26.17 -24.95 -23.59
C ASN A 25 -25.37 -25.63 -24.71
N ASP A 26 -24.04 -25.64 -24.57
CA ASP A 26 -23.21 -26.53 -25.39
C ASP A 26 -22.18 -27.24 -24.51
N ASN A 27 -22.47 -28.52 -24.29
CA ASN A 27 -21.54 -29.64 -24.15
C ASN A 27 -20.51 -29.66 -23.00
N ASN A 28 -20.88 -30.41 -21.95
CA ASN A 28 -20.21 -31.68 -21.63
C ASN A 28 -18.70 -31.66 -21.32
N ASP A 29 -18.26 -30.80 -20.40
CA ASP A 29 -16.90 -30.83 -19.81
C ASP A 29 -16.90 -31.19 -18.31
N HIS A 30 -17.71 -32.20 -17.93
CA HIS A 30 -17.71 -32.72 -16.54
C HIS A 30 -16.42 -33.46 -16.14
N ARG A 31 -15.41 -33.56 -17.02
CA ARG A 31 -14.10 -34.17 -16.70
C ARG A 31 -12.99 -33.17 -16.39
N ALA A 32 -13.20 -31.87 -16.58
CA ALA A 32 -12.15 -30.87 -16.33
C ALA A 32 -11.90 -30.59 -14.84
N PHE A 33 -12.74 -31.06 -13.93
CA PHE A 33 -12.65 -30.79 -12.50
C PHE A 33 -12.10 -31.95 -11.65
N GLU A 34 -11.73 -33.08 -12.24
CA GLU A 34 -11.21 -34.23 -11.46
C GLU A 34 -9.77 -34.04 -10.93
N PHE A 35 -9.05 -33.01 -11.40
CA PHE A 35 -7.68 -32.73 -10.96
C PHE A 35 -7.54 -31.32 -10.39
N TYR A 36 -8.29 -31.01 -9.32
CA TYR A 36 -7.94 -29.85 -8.50
C TYR A 36 -6.81 -30.24 -7.55
N GLN A 37 -5.56 -29.98 -7.98
CA GLN A 37 -4.40 -30.12 -7.10
C GLN A 37 -4.34 -28.90 -6.18
N SER A 38 -4.54 -29.13 -4.88
CA SER A 38 -4.57 -28.05 -3.90
C SER A 38 -3.23 -27.33 -3.89
N LEU A 39 -3.25 -25.99 -4.02
CA LEU A 39 -2.04 -25.17 -3.91
C LEU A 39 -1.32 -25.34 -2.56
N PHE A 40 -2.00 -25.90 -1.55
CA PHE A 40 -1.41 -26.17 -0.24
C PHE A 40 -0.66 -27.51 -0.16
N GLU A 41 -0.82 -28.42 -1.13
CA GLU A 41 -0.06 -29.68 -1.17
C GLU A 41 1.45 -29.46 -1.34
N SER A 42 1.86 -28.37 -1.99
CA SER A 42 3.26 -28.02 -2.19
C SER A 42 3.92 -27.34 -0.99
N TYR A 43 3.19 -27.10 0.11
CA TYR A 43 3.69 -26.39 1.29
C TYR A 43 3.48 -27.20 2.58
N PRO A 44 4.28 -28.27 2.81
CA PRO A 44 4.14 -29.16 3.97
C PRO A 44 4.28 -28.47 5.33
N LEU A 45 4.94 -27.30 5.38
CA LEU A 45 5.11 -26.51 6.60
C LEU A 45 3.81 -25.83 7.07
N LEU A 46 2.83 -25.63 6.19
CA LEU A 46 1.52 -25.06 6.57
C LEU A 46 0.57 -26.12 7.16
N LEU A 47 0.84 -27.41 6.90
CA LEU A 47 0.02 -28.53 7.38
C LEU A 47 0.36 -28.93 8.83
N SER A 48 1.50 -28.48 9.37
CA SER A 48 1.97 -28.91 10.69
C SER A 48 1.31 -28.22 11.90
N GLN A 49 0.34 -27.30 11.69
CA GLN A 49 -0.20 -26.50 12.81
C GLN A 49 -1.57 -26.95 13.35
N THR A 50 -2.13 -28.06 12.84
CA THR A 50 -3.43 -28.58 13.29
C THR A 50 -3.28 -29.86 14.12
N ARG A 51 -2.51 -29.84 15.21
CA ARG A 51 -2.57 -30.89 16.23
C ARG A 51 -2.01 -30.41 17.57
N SER A 52 -2.89 -29.92 18.43
CA SER A 52 -3.10 -30.48 19.78
C SER A 52 -3.90 -29.46 20.61
N MET A 53 -5.23 -29.52 20.51
CA MET A 53 -6.11 -29.01 21.57
C MET A 53 -6.41 -30.22 22.46
N ASP A 54 -5.43 -30.60 23.28
CA ASP A 54 -5.67 -31.53 24.38
C ASP A 54 -6.57 -30.82 25.40
N LEU A 55 -7.84 -31.24 25.40
CA LEU A 55 -8.79 -30.99 26.46
C LEU A 55 -8.35 -31.79 27.70
N SER A 56 -7.50 -31.20 28.54
CA SER A 56 -7.34 -31.65 29.92
C SER A 56 -8.01 -30.65 30.86
N SER A 57 -9.24 -30.99 31.26
CA SER A 57 -9.90 -30.40 32.42
C SER A 57 -9.12 -30.77 33.69
N HIS A 58 -8.72 -29.79 34.49
CA HIS A 58 -8.42 -30.03 35.90
C HIS A 58 -8.80 -28.78 36.73
N PHE A 59 -9.86 -28.95 37.50
CA PHE A 59 -10.26 -28.09 38.61
C PHE A 59 -9.42 -28.44 39.84
N HIS A 60 -8.81 -27.44 40.50
CA HIS A 60 -8.50 -27.34 41.94
C HIS A 60 -8.03 -25.89 42.15
N ASP A 61 -8.78 -24.99 42.79
CA ASP A 61 -9.11 -24.84 44.23
C ASP A 61 -7.98 -24.18 45.08
N MET A 62 -8.43 -23.35 46.01
CA MET A 62 -7.82 -22.23 46.73
C MET A 62 -6.49 -22.49 47.47
N SER A 63 -5.56 -21.52 47.44
CA SER A 63 -5.06 -20.83 48.65
C SER A 63 -3.80 -19.98 48.41
N SER A 64 -3.85 -18.79 49.00
CA SER A 64 -2.76 -17.83 49.19
C SER A 64 -1.62 -18.37 50.05
N GLN A 65 -0.38 -18.36 49.56
CA GLN A 65 0.82 -18.25 50.39
C GLN A 65 1.88 -17.38 49.69
N SER A 66 2.26 -16.32 50.40
CA SER A 66 3.44 -15.52 50.17
C SER A 66 4.67 -16.32 50.62
N LEU A 67 5.67 -16.49 49.75
CA LEU A 67 7.04 -16.81 50.15
C LEU A 67 8.00 -16.34 49.05
N SER A 68 8.91 -15.48 49.49
CA SER A 68 10.04 -14.93 48.77
C SER A 68 11.12 -15.98 48.48
N HIS A 69 11.94 -15.64 47.48
CA HIS A 69 13.26 -16.16 47.13
C HIS A 69 13.39 -17.20 46.00
N MET A 70 14.36 -16.86 45.13
CA MET A 70 15.08 -17.68 44.15
C MET A 70 14.40 -17.98 42.83
N TYR A 71 14.51 -17.04 41.89
CA TYR A 71 14.71 -17.38 40.48
C TYR A 71 16.08 -16.88 40.01
N PRO A 72 16.96 -17.76 39.51
CA PRO A 72 18.22 -17.39 38.89
C PRO A 72 17.96 -16.79 37.50
N PHE A 73 18.76 -15.77 37.18
CA PHE A 73 18.84 -15.11 35.89
C PHE A 73 19.36 -16.10 34.84
N MET A 74 18.47 -16.80 34.14
CA MET A 74 18.83 -17.60 32.96
C MET A 74 18.49 -16.81 31.70
N ARG A 75 19.49 -16.08 31.21
CA ARG A 75 19.56 -15.59 29.82
C ARG A 75 19.50 -16.80 28.87
N PRO A 76 18.61 -16.83 27.88
CA PRO A 76 18.84 -17.63 26.69
C PRO A 76 19.82 -16.86 25.79
N SER A 77 21.09 -17.28 25.79
CA SER A 77 22.00 -17.00 24.68
C SER A 77 21.57 -17.86 23.50
N LEU A 78 20.77 -17.31 22.60
CA LEU A 78 20.57 -17.89 21.28
C LEU A 78 21.65 -17.36 20.34
N SER A 79 22.80 -18.04 20.38
CA SER A 79 23.65 -18.15 19.20
C SER A 79 22.92 -19.07 18.23
N SER A 80 22.32 -18.49 17.20
CA SER A 80 21.86 -19.23 16.04
C SER A 80 22.41 -18.52 14.81
N ASP A 81 23.53 -19.05 14.31
CA ASP A 81 23.97 -18.86 12.94
C ASP A 81 22.81 -19.25 12.02
N SER A 82 22.26 -18.24 11.34
CA SER A 82 21.24 -18.42 10.30
C SER A 82 21.86 -17.94 8.99
N PRO A 83 21.99 -18.79 7.95
CA PRO A 83 22.41 -18.33 6.65
C PRO A 83 21.33 -17.40 6.12
N HIS A 84 21.72 -16.15 5.91
CA HIS A 84 20.94 -15.11 5.26
C HIS A 84 20.59 -15.56 3.84
N VAL A 85 19.47 -16.27 3.67
CA VAL A 85 18.81 -16.40 2.36
C VAL A 85 18.16 -15.05 2.10
N TYR A 86 18.91 -14.18 1.44
CA TYR A 86 18.37 -13.01 0.78
C TYR A 86 17.42 -13.48 -0.33
N THR A 87 16.14 -13.63 -0.02
CA THR A 87 15.11 -13.44 -1.04
C THR A 87 15.03 -11.94 -1.31
N GLU A 88 15.87 -11.49 -2.25
CA GLU A 88 15.61 -10.28 -3.00
C GLU A 88 14.19 -10.38 -3.60
N PRO A 89 13.33 -9.37 -3.42
CA PRO A 89 12.26 -9.16 -4.38
C PRO A 89 12.92 -8.62 -5.65
N SER A 90 13.31 -9.53 -6.56
CA SER A 90 13.63 -9.17 -7.94
C SER A 90 12.36 -8.64 -8.59
N SER A 91 12.15 -7.35 -8.38
CA SER A 91 11.15 -6.55 -9.07
C SER A 91 11.67 -6.42 -10.49
N SER A 92 11.16 -7.26 -11.38
CA SER A 92 11.38 -7.14 -12.82
C SER A 92 10.84 -5.79 -13.28
N TYR A 93 11.68 -4.76 -13.20
CA TYR A 93 11.44 -3.49 -13.86
C TYR A 93 11.56 -3.74 -15.36
N SER A 94 10.41 -3.74 -16.04
CA SER A 94 10.36 -3.57 -17.48
C SER A 94 10.84 -2.16 -17.81
N SER A 95 12.16 -1.97 -17.86
CA SER A 95 12.80 -0.78 -18.41
C SER A 95 12.61 -0.80 -19.91
N SER A 96 11.61 -0.08 -20.40
CA SER A 96 11.44 0.20 -21.82
C SER A 96 10.67 1.49 -22.03
N THR A 97 11.33 2.62 -21.75
CA THR A 97 11.29 3.81 -22.61
C THR A 97 12.50 4.69 -22.30
N SER A 98 13.45 4.66 -23.23
CA SER A 98 14.59 5.55 -23.35
C SER A 98 14.12 7.00 -23.53
N SER A 99 14.11 7.75 -22.43
CA SER A 99 14.31 9.19 -22.38
C SER A 99 15.27 9.42 -21.21
N ALA A 100 16.34 10.19 -21.40
CA ALA A 100 17.39 10.43 -20.42
C ALA A 100 16.88 11.31 -19.26
N GLY A 101 15.93 10.79 -18.49
CA GLY A 101 15.28 11.41 -17.34
C GLY A 101 15.79 10.82 -16.02
N ILE A 102 15.69 11.64 -14.99
CA ILE A 102 16.07 11.37 -13.60
C ILE A 102 15.46 10.05 -13.10
N ALA A 103 16.24 9.19 -12.43
CA ALA A 103 15.67 8.15 -11.59
C ALA A 103 15.09 8.81 -10.33
N LEU A 104 13.79 9.09 -10.34
CA LEU A 104 13.08 9.71 -9.22
C LEU A 104 13.31 8.87 -7.95
N PRO A 105 13.63 9.47 -6.79
CA PRO A 105 13.74 8.72 -5.55
C PRO A 105 12.43 7.99 -5.24
N ASN A 106 12.53 6.78 -4.71
CA ASN A 106 11.35 5.99 -4.36
C ASN A 106 10.57 6.71 -3.25
N LEU A 107 9.34 7.15 -3.56
CA LEU A 107 8.45 7.83 -2.60
C LEU A 107 7.56 6.87 -1.82
N GLN A 108 7.60 5.55 -2.11
CA GLN A 108 6.78 4.55 -1.41
C GLN A 108 6.99 4.54 0.12
N PRO A 109 8.23 4.60 0.66
CA PRO A 109 8.42 4.63 2.10
C PRO A 109 7.74 5.83 2.77
N LEU A 110 7.76 6.98 2.10
CA LEU A 110 7.13 8.20 2.57
C LEU A 110 5.59 8.07 2.59
N LYS A 111 5.00 7.49 1.55
CA LYS A 111 3.56 7.23 1.50
C LYS A 111 3.11 6.25 2.57
N VAL A 112 3.87 5.18 2.79
CA VAL A 112 3.60 4.21 3.87
C VAL A 112 3.68 4.90 5.23
N ALA A 113 4.69 5.74 5.46
CA ALA A 113 4.81 6.51 6.69
C ALA A 113 3.65 7.49 6.88
N ALA A 114 3.21 8.17 5.82
CA ALA A 114 2.06 9.07 5.87
C ALA A 114 0.75 8.33 6.18
N LEU A 115 0.52 7.17 5.54
CA LEU A 115 -0.59 6.28 5.86
C LEU A 115 -0.55 5.83 7.32
N ALA A 116 0.62 5.44 7.82
CA ALA A 116 0.79 5.04 9.22
C ALA A 116 0.51 6.19 10.21
N LYS A 117 0.76 7.45 9.84
CA LYS A 117 0.38 8.61 10.67
C LYS A 117 -1.13 8.82 10.72
N VAL A 118 -1.83 8.56 9.60
CA VAL A 118 -3.30 8.68 9.53
C VAL A 118 -3.99 7.52 10.25
N LEU A 119 -3.41 6.33 10.17
CA LEU A 119 -3.85 5.16 10.93
C LEU A 119 -3.47 5.35 12.40
N ASN A 120 -4.38 5.95 13.17
CA ASN A 120 -4.20 6.05 14.60
C ASN A 120 -4.10 4.63 15.20
N PRO A 121 -2.99 4.28 15.88
CA PRO A 121 -2.80 2.92 16.41
C PRO A 121 -3.82 2.54 17.49
N THR A 122 -4.56 3.52 18.02
CA THR A 122 -5.64 3.29 18.99
C THR A 122 -7.00 3.02 18.33
N GLN A 123 -7.15 3.31 17.03
CA GLN A 123 -8.36 3.04 16.29
C GLN A 123 -8.31 1.63 15.68
N ARG A 124 -9.46 0.96 15.68
CA ARG A 124 -9.59 -0.40 15.12
C ARG A 124 -9.96 -0.29 13.65
N LEU A 125 -9.49 -1.23 12.84
CA LEU A 125 -9.98 -1.39 11.46
C LEU A 125 -11.39 -1.97 11.48
N CYS A 126 -12.25 -1.53 10.57
CA CYS A 126 -13.60 -2.05 10.46
C CYS A 126 -13.57 -3.55 10.10
N GLN A 127 -14.18 -4.37 10.96
CA GLN A 127 -14.22 -5.83 10.77
C GLN A 127 -14.88 -6.28 9.46
N TYR A 128 -15.76 -5.45 8.87
CA TYR A 128 -16.44 -5.77 7.63
C TYR A 128 -15.56 -5.53 6.40
N GLU A 129 -14.47 -4.78 6.53
CA GLU A 129 -13.55 -4.50 5.43
C GLU A 129 -12.33 -5.42 5.43
N VAL A 130 -12.10 -6.17 6.50
CA VAL A 130 -10.99 -7.13 6.59
C VAL A 130 -11.54 -8.55 6.41
N PRO A 131 -11.00 -9.40 5.50
CA PRO A 131 -9.78 -9.25 4.70
C PRO A 131 -10.01 -8.77 3.25
N GLY A 132 -10.71 -7.65 3.04
CA GLY A 132 -10.66 -6.90 1.78
C GLY A 132 -11.85 -7.03 0.82
N GLY A 133 -12.96 -7.64 1.24
CA GLY A 133 -14.10 -7.89 0.34
C GLY A 133 -15.41 -7.19 0.70
N GLY A 134 -15.59 -6.71 1.92
CA GLY A 134 -16.85 -6.12 2.36
C GLY A 134 -16.82 -4.59 2.32
N THR A 135 -18.01 -4.01 2.14
CA THR A 135 -18.24 -2.57 2.29
C THR A 135 -19.08 -2.36 3.53
N CYS A 136 -18.56 -1.60 4.48
CA CYS A 136 -19.38 -1.17 5.61
C CYS A 136 -20.49 -0.24 5.11
N ARG A 137 -21.74 -0.50 5.52
CA ARG A 137 -22.91 0.32 5.18
C ARG A 137 -23.34 1.26 6.32
N ASP A 138 -22.61 1.24 7.43
CA ASP A 138 -22.89 2.09 8.57
C ASP A 138 -22.17 3.43 8.41
N ASP A 139 -22.94 4.49 8.17
CA ASP A 139 -22.43 5.85 8.05
C ASP A 139 -21.83 6.36 9.36
N GLY A 140 -22.27 5.82 10.51
CA GLY A 140 -21.80 6.17 11.85
C GLY A 140 -20.70 5.26 12.41
N CYS A 141 -20.11 4.39 11.57
CA CYS A 141 -19.09 3.46 12.02
C CYS A 141 -17.86 4.21 12.56
N ARG A 142 -17.44 3.86 13.78
CA ARG A 142 -16.30 4.51 14.49
C ARG A 142 -14.95 3.92 14.12
N ASP A 143 -14.95 2.78 13.44
CA ASP A 143 -13.75 2.08 13.03
C ASP A 143 -13.18 2.70 11.74
N VAL A 144 -11.91 2.43 11.47
CA VAL A 144 -11.23 2.94 10.28
C VAL A 144 -11.64 2.13 9.05
N HIS A 145 -12.03 2.86 8.00
CA HIS A 145 -12.41 2.30 6.69
C HIS A 145 -11.30 2.54 5.67
N LEU A 146 -10.69 1.47 5.16
CA LEU A 146 -9.62 1.51 4.16
C LEU A 146 -10.12 2.08 2.83
N ASN A 147 -11.36 1.74 2.44
CA ASN A 147 -11.96 2.24 1.21
C ASN A 147 -12.15 3.77 1.21
N ARG A 148 -12.41 4.36 2.39
CA ARG A 148 -12.52 5.83 2.53
C ARG A 148 -11.15 6.52 2.44
N LEU A 149 -10.09 5.85 2.87
CA LEU A 149 -8.70 6.34 2.74
C LEU A 149 -8.23 6.38 1.27
N GLU A 150 -8.76 5.51 0.40
CA GLU A 150 -8.42 5.52 -1.02
C GLU A 150 -9.27 6.49 -1.86
N GLY A 151 -10.58 6.62 -1.56
CA GLY A 151 -11.54 7.28 -2.46
C GLY A 151 -11.78 8.77 -2.26
N GLU A 152 -11.88 9.24 -1.01
CA GLU A 152 -12.31 10.63 -0.72
C GLU A 152 -11.16 11.50 -0.16
N MET A 153 -10.15 10.85 0.42
CA MET A 153 -8.95 11.45 0.97
C MET A 153 -7.72 10.80 0.35
N GLY A 154 -7.71 10.75 -0.99
CA GLY A 154 -6.78 10.00 -1.84
C GLY A 154 -5.43 9.75 -1.19
N ALA A 155 -5.18 8.48 -0.83
CA ALA A 155 -3.90 7.95 -0.37
C ALA A 155 -3.10 8.95 0.48
N ALA A 156 -3.60 9.29 1.68
CA ALA A 156 -2.93 10.09 2.73
C ALA A 156 -1.65 10.77 2.23
N GLU A 157 -1.81 11.83 1.43
CA GLU A 157 -0.66 12.42 0.76
C GLU A 157 0.30 12.97 1.83
N PRO A 158 1.59 12.60 1.81
CA PRO A 158 2.56 13.16 2.75
C PRO A 158 2.57 14.68 2.66
N SER A 159 2.80 15.34 3.80
CA SER A 159 2.92 16.79 3.83
C SER A 159 4.12 17.25 2.98
N ASP A 160 4.07 18.48 2.45
CA ASP A 160 5.20 19.04 1.69
C ASP A 160 6.45 19.14 2.58
N GLU A 161 6.28 19.33 3.89
CA GLU A 161 7.35 19.37 4.89
C GLU A 161 8.01 17.99 5.03
N ASP A 162 7.21 16.94 5.29
CA ASP A 162 7.71 15.55 5.35
C ASP A 162 8.40 15.15 4.04
N THR A 163 7.84 15.57 2.90
CA THR A 163 8.41 15.30 1.58
C THR A 163 9.74 16.01 1.39
N ALA A 164 9.85 17.28 1.78
CA ALA A 164 11.07 18.05 1.68
C ALA A 164 12.19 17.47 2.55
N ASP A 165 11.88 17.09 3.79
CA ASP A 165 12.83 16.46 4.70
C ASP A 165 13.29 15.10 4.18
N TYR A 166 12.35 14.28 3.69
CA TYR A 166 12.68 12.99 3.07
C TYR A 166 13.61 13.16 1.87
N LEU A 167 13.28 14.08 0.95
CA LEU A 167 14.09 14.35 -0.23
C LEU A 167 15.49 14.86 0.15
N PHE A 168 15.58 15.77 1.12
CA PHE A 168 16.86 16.28 1.60
C PHE A 168 17.75 15.18 2.16
N ASN A 169 17.17 14.19 2.85
CA ASN A 169 17.92 13.08 3.44
C ASN A 169 18.32 11.99 2.45
N ILE A 170 17.57 11.80 1.36
CA ILE A 170 17.82 10.71 0.39
C ILE A 170 18.64 11.16 -0.83
N LEU A 171 18.64 12.45 -1.16
CA LEU A 171 19.39 12.97 -2.31
C LEU A 171 20.90 12.98 -2.01
N PRO A 172 21.76 12.70 -3.02
CA PRO A 172 23.21 12.71 -2.81
C PRO A 172 23.72 14.08 -2.36
N GLN A 173 24.51 14.12 -1.27
CA GLN A 173 25.05 15.35 -0.71
C GLN A 173 25.82 16.21 -1.73
N ARG A 174 26.55 15.56 -2.65
CA ARG A 174 27.27 16.23 -3.74
C ARG A 174 26.33 17.04 -4.65
N TRP A 175 25.14 16.51 -4.93
CA TRP A 175 24.14 17.17 -5.77
C TRP A 175 23.51 18.34 -5.03
N LEU A 176 23.14 18.14 -3.77
CA LEU A 176 22.60 19.20 -2.91
C LEU A 176 23.58 20.38 -2.82
N GLN A 177 24.88 20.11 -2.61
CA GLN A 177 25.92 21.13 -2.60
C GLN A 177 26.06 21.85 -3.94
N GLN A 178 26.11 21.10 -5.05
CA GLN A 178 26.22 21.68 -6.39
C GLN A 178 25.02 22.58 -6.75
N ARG A 179 23.83 22.25 -6.24
CA ARG A 179 22.61 23.03 -6.44
C ARG A 179 22.37 24.09 -5.37
N HIS A 180 23.30 24.25 -4.42
CA HIS A 180 23.16 25.15 -3.27
C HIS A 180 21.92 24.86 -2.40
N VAL A 181 21.45 23.62 -2.35
CA VAL A 181 20.37 23.18 -1.47
C VAL A 181 20.99 22.85 -0.11
N THR A 182 21.03 23.84 0.77
CA THR A 182 21.66 23.73 2.10
C THR A 182 20.71 23.25 3.19
N SER A 183 19.40 23.30 2.95
CA SER A 183 18.36 22.88 3.90
C SER A 183 17.12 22.33 3.18
N SER A 184 16.34 21.52 3.88
CA SER A 184 15.05 21.00 3.40
C SER A 184 14.04 22.13 3.13
N PHE A 185 14.13 23.24 3.86
CA PHE A 185 13.27 24.42 3.67
C PHE A 185 13.25 24.94 2.21
N ARG A 186 14.37 24.82 1.49
CA ARG A 186 14.42 25.24 0.08
C ARG A 186 13.57 24.32 -0.81
N ILE A 187 13.63 23.01 -0.58
CA ILE A 187 12.80 22.02 -1.28
C ILE A 187 11.33 22.23 -0.93
N PHE A 188 11.02 22.44 0.36
CA PHE A 188 9.69 22.75 0.85
C PHE A 188 9.08 23.98 0.16
N SER A 189 9.82 25.09 0.12
CA SER A 189 9.38 26.32 -0.52
C SER A 189 9.06 26.11 -2.00
N SER A 190 9.89 25.32 -2.71
CA SER A 190 9.65 24.96 -4.11
C SER A 190 8.41 24.06 -4.29
N LEU A 191 8.18 23.09 -3.39
CA LEU A 191 6.97 22.26 -3.41
C LEU A 191 5.70 23.12 -3.21
N GLN A 192 5.73 24.04 -2.24
CA GLN A 192 4.63 24.98 -2.01
C GLN A 192 4.40 25.88 -3.22
N GLN A 193 5.46 26.38 -3.85
CA GLN A 193 5.37 27.21 -5.05
C GLN A 193 4.71 26.45 -6.21
N VAL A 194 5.15 25.20 -6.47
CA VAL A 194 4.54 24.34 -7.51
C VAL A 194 3.07 24.08 -7.22
N ARG A 195 2.70 23.83 -5.97
CA ARG A 195 1.30 23.66 -5.56
C ARG A 195 0.46 24.92 -5.83
N GLN A 196 0.98 26.10 -5.50
CA GLN A 196 0.30 27.39 -5.74
C GLN A 196 0.17 27.71 -7.24
N GLN A 197 1.13 27.30 -8.06
CA GLN A 197 1.07 27.48 -9.51
C GLN A 197 0.00 26.59 -10.18
N ASN A 198 -0.36 25.47 -9.54
CA ASN A 198 -1.24 24.45 -10.11
C ASN A 198 -2.61 24.36 -9.39
N LEU A 199 -3.13 25.47 -8.86
CA LEU A 199 -4.43 25.48 -8.16
C LEU A 199 -5.60 25.04 -9.03
N ASN A 200 -5.52 25.24 -10.36
CA ASN A 200 -6.57 24.85 -11.30
C ASN A 200 -6.47 23.39 -11.75
N ASN A 201 -5.33 22.74 -11.52
CA ASN A 201 -5.07 21.36 -11.93
C ASN A 201 -4.13 20.69 -10.91
N PRO A 202 -4.66 20.13 -9.81
CA PRO A 202 -3.84 19.60 -8.74
C PRO A 202 -2.99 18.43 -9.25
N LEU A 203 -1.67 18.63 -9.28
CA LEU A 203 -0.68 17.63 -9.66
C LEU A 203 -0.54 16.56 -8.57
N ARG A 204 -0.22 15.32 -8.99
CA ARG A 204 0.14 14.24 -8.06
C ARG A 204 1.47 14.52 -7.37
N LEU A 205 1.68 13.94 -6.18
CA LEU A 205 2.92 14.08 -5.42
C LEU A 205 4.17 13.84 -6.29
N GLU A 206 4.18 12.76 -7.06
CA GLU A 206 5.32 12.39 -7.92
C GLU A 206 5.63 13.48 -8.95
N GLU A 207 4.59 14.04 -9.57
CA GLU A 207 4.71 15.09 -10.58
C GLU A 207 5.24 16.38 -9.95
N ARG A 208 4.74 16.75 -8.77
CA ARG A 208 5.24 17.91 -8.02
C ARG A 208 6.70 17.74 -7.64
N VAL A 209 7.07 16.58 -7.11
CA VAL A 209 8.47 16.27 -6.77
C VAL A 209 9.36 16.34 -8.00
N THR A 210 8.92 15.75 -9.13
CA THR A 210 9.67 15.79 -10.39
C THR A 210 9.87 17.24 -10.85
N GLN A 211 8.81 18.04 -10.88
CA GLN A 211 8.88 19.44 -11.30
C GLN A 211 9.79 20.27 -10.39
N VAL A 212 9.78 20.02 -9.08
CA VAL A 212 10.69 20.67 -8.12
C VAL A 212 12.13 20.27 -8.38
N LEU A 213 12.44 18.99 -8.56
CA LEU A 213 13.80 18.53 -8.84
C LEU A 213 14.33 19.08 -10.17
N ASP A 214 13.49 19.12 -11.20
CA ASP A 214 13.83 19.71 -12.49
C ASP A 214 14.13 21.22 -12.37
N SER A 215 13.44 21.94 -11.49
CA SER A 215 13.68 23.36 -11.24
C SER A 215 15.06 23.67 -10.63
N PHE A 216 15.66 22.69 -9.92
CA PHE A 216 17.02 22.80 -9.40
C PHE A 216 18.08 22.46 -10.47
N GLY A 217 17.67 21.87 -11.59
CA GLY A 217 18.51 21.55 -12.74
C GLY A 217 18.77 20.04 -12.90
N PRO A 218 19.60 19.65 -13.88
CA PRO A 218 19.75 18.25 -14.26
C PRO A 218 20.20 17.33 -13.10
N PRO A 219 19.80 16.05 -13.14
CA PRO A 219 20.04 15.08 -12.08
C PRO A 219 21.52 14.78 -11.86
N PRO A 220 21.89 14.21 -10.70
CA PRO A 220 23.23 13.70 -10.50
C PRO A 220 23.44 12.44 -11.35
N THR A 221 24.44 12.48 -12.24
CA THR A 221 25.02 11.29 -12.89
C THR A 221 25.85 10.46 -11.92
#